data_AF-A0A9E3E6J1-F1
#
_entry.id   AF-A0A9E3E6J1-F1
#
_cell.length_a   1.000
_cell.length_b   1.000
_cell.length_c   1.000
_cell.angle_alpha   90.00
_cell.angle_beta   90.00
_cell.angle_gamma   90.00
#
_symmetry.space_group_name_H-M   'P 1'
#
loop_
_entity.id
_entity.type
_entity.pdbx_description
1 polymer ?
#
loop_
_entity_poly.entity_id
_entity_poly.type
_entity_poly.pdbx_seq_one_letter_code
_entity_poly.pdbx_strand_id
1 'polypeptide(L)'
;MSPERSVTYVSGRTERRGMSISQSYDEIIDFLAASTTPDALVPFRPSEETTQRVEQLVEKSKEGTISVEEQSELDDYLQLE
;
A
#
# COMPACT_ATOMS: atom_id res chain seq x y z
N MET A 1 20.43 2.21 -47.23
CA MET A 1 21.62 1.59 -46.60
C MET A 1 22.56 2.71 -46.17
N SER A 2 22.53 3.10 -44.90
CA SER A 2 23.53 3.92 -44.17
C SER A 2 23.05 4.08 -42.71
N PRO A 3 23.97 4.24 -41.74
CA PRO A 3 24.01 3.36 -40.57
C PRO A 3 23.64 4.04 -39.24
N GLU A 4 23.47 3.19 -38.24
CA GLU A 4 23.17 3.47 -36.84
C GLU A 4 24.10 4.54 -36.24
N ARG A 5 23.49 5.54 -35.58
CA ARG A 5 24.19 6.45 -34.67
C ARG A 5 23.61 6.30 -33.28
N SER A 6 24.43 5.68 -32.44
CA SER A 6 24.32 5.47 -31.01
C SER A 6 23.90 6.75 -30.28
N VAL A 7 22.75 6.69 -29.59
CA VAL A 7 22.32 7.75 -28.68
C VAL A 7 22.96 7.47 -27.31
N THR A 8 23.99 8.25 -26.98
CA THR A 8 24.59 8.27 -25.64
C THR A 8 23.62 8.95 -24.67
N TYR A 9 23.13 8.20 -23.67
CA TYR A 9 22.35 8.76 -22.57
C TYR A 9 23.31 9.48 -21.61
N VAL A 10 23.34 10.81 -21.65
CA VAL A 10 24.06 11.62 -20.67
C VAL A 10 23.16 11.72 -19.43
N SER A 11 23.50 10.91 -18.42
CA SER A 11 22.87 10.92 -17.10
C SER A 11 23.11 12.25 -16.40
N GLY A 12 22.03 12.83 -15.89
CA GLY A 12 22.12 13.96 -14.98
C GLY A 12 20.75 14.53 -14.68
N ARG A 13 20.17 14.15 -13.53
CA ARG A 13 19.19 14.96 -12.80
C ARG A 13 19.04 14.46 -11.36
N THR A 14 19.70 15.20 -10.46
CA THR A 14 19.11 15.74 -9.22
C THR A 14 18.33 14.77 -8.33
N GLU A 15 19.02 14.11 -7.39
CA GLU A 15 18.36 13.59 -6.18
C GLU A 15 18.52 14.61 -5.05
N ARG A 16 17.53 15.49 -4.92
CA ARG A 16 17.17 15.98 -3.59
C ARG A 16 16.60 14.77 -2.85
N ARG A 17 17.32 14.25 -1.85
CA ARG A 17 16.82 13.16 -1.00
C ARG A 17 15.73 13.71 -0.07
N GLY A 18 14.54 13.93 -0.60
CA GLY A 18 13.32 13.65 0.14
C GLY A 18 13.18 12.14 0.18
N MET A 19 12.92 11.57 1.36
CA MET A 19 12.68 10.14 1.49
C MET A 19 11.55 9.75 0.54
N SER A 20 11.86 8.95 -0.49
CA SER A 20 10.83 8.44 -1.37
C SER A 20 9.92 7.53 -0.55
N ILE A 21 8.61 7.55 -0.77
CA ILE A 21 7.62 6.73 -0.05
C ILE A 21 8.08 5.28 0.11
N SER A 22 8.70 4.69 -0.93
CA SER A 22 9.33 3.36 -0.88
C SER A 22 10.27 3.14 0.31
N GLN A 23 11.14 4.11 0.63
CA GLN A 23 12.12 3.99 1.72
C GLN A 23 11.46 3.97 3.10
N SER A 24 10.38 4.74 3.30
CA SER A 24 9.63 4.72 4.56
C SER A 24 8.86 3.41 4.74
N TYR A 25 8.31 2.87 3.65
CA TYR A 25 7.68 1.55 3.66
C TYR A 25 8.72 0.46 3.99
N ASP A 26 9.90 0.50 3.37
CA ASP A 26 10.98 -0.47 3.61
C ASP A 26 11.44 -0.45 5.07
N GLU A 27 11.61 0.72 5.69
CA GLU A 27 11.96 0.83 7.12
C GLU A 27 10.89 0.26 8.05
N ILE A 28 9.60 0.43 7.72
CA ILE A 28 8.49 -0.13 8.49
C ILE A 28 8.45 -1.66 8.32
N ILE A 29 8.69 -2.17 7.12
CA ILE A 29 8.77 -3.61 6.85
C ILE A 29 9.96 -4.22 7.59
N ASP A 30 11.13 -3.58 7.58
CA ASP A 30 12.30 -4.02 8.32
C ASP A 30 12.06 -4.00 9.84
N PHE A 31 11.36 -2.98 10.35
CA PHE A 31 10.98 -2.91 11.77
C PHE A 31 9.99 -4.01 12.17
N LEU A 32 8.99 -4.28 11.33
CA LEU A 32 8.06 -5.39 11.54
C LEU A 32 8.82 -6.72 11.49
N ALA A 33 9.60 -6.97 10.43
CA ALA A 33 10.43 -8.17 10.26
C ALA A 33 11.52 -8.36 11.33
N ALA A 34 11.95 -7.29 12.00
CA ALA A 34 12.85 -7.39 13.16
C ALA A 34 12.13 -7.86 14.43
N SER A 35 10.81 -7.69 14.52
CA SER A 35 9.97 -8.05 15.68
C SER A 35 9.05 -9.26 15.45
N THR A 36 8.96 -9.74 14.21
CA THR A 36 8.19 -10.93 13.80
C THR A 36 8.98 -11.75 12.78
N THR A 37 8.72 -13.04 12.62
CA THR A 37 9.36 -13.82 11.54
C THR A 37 8.56 -13.65 10.24
N PRO A 38 9.22 -13.65 9.05
CA PRO A 38 8.53 -13.68 7.76
C PRO A 38 7.48 -14.80 7.69
N ASP A 39 7.78 -15.94 8.31
CA ASP A 39 6.90 -17.11 8.43
C ASP A 39 5.60 -16.83 9.24
N ALA A 40 5.63 -15.87 10.17
CA ALA A 40 4.45 -15.44 10.94
C ALA A 40 3.64 -14.33 10.25
N LEU A 41 4.25 -13.55 9.35
CA LEU A 41 3.56 -12.53 8.55
C LEU A 41 2.88 -13.07 7.30
N VAL A 42 3.48 -14.06 6.63
CA VAL A 42 2.90 -14.69 5.43
C VAL A 42 1.45 -15.20 5.65
N PRO A 43 1.13 -15.88 6.78
CA PRO A 43 -0.24 -16.30 7.07
C PRO A 43 -1.10 -15.21 7.72
N PHE A 44 -0.54 -14.03 8.04
CA PHE A 44 -1.34 -12.95 8.61
C PHE A 44 -2.43 -12.56 7.62
N ARG A 45 -3.66 -12.65 8.09
CA ARG A 45 -4.87 -12.24 7.41
C ARG A 45 -5.69 -11.46 8.44
N PRO A 46 -6.47 -10.45 8.01
CA PRO A 46 -7.50 -9.86 8.86
C PRO A 46 -8.33 -10.97 9.51
N SER A 47 -8.81 -10.74 10.73
CA SER A 47 -9.69 -11.72 11.38
C SER A 47 -10.98 -11.90 10.56
N GLU A 48 -11.68 -13.01 10.79
CA GLU A 48 -12.97 -13.26 10.14
C GLU A 48 -13.97 -12.15 10.48
N GLU A 49 -13.96 -11.65 11.73
CA GLU A 49 -14.78 -10.50 12.14
C GLU A 49 -14.43 -9.23 11.35
N THR A 50 -13.14 -8.91 11.18
CA THR A 50 -12.73 -7.75 10.39
C THR A 50 -13.17 -7.89 8.94
N THR A 51 -13.05 -9.07 8.37
CA THR A 51 -13.48 -9.36 6.99
C THR A 51 -14.98 -9.14 6.83
N GLN A 52 -15.78 -9.74 7.72
CA GLN A 52 -17.25 -9.57 7.70
C GLN A 52 -17.68 -8.11 7.92
N ARG A 53 -16.96 -7.36 8.77
CA ARG A 53 -17.26 -5.94 8.99
C ARG A 53 -17.04 -5.11 7.74
N VAL A 54 -15.91 -5.30 7.06
CA VAL A 54 -15.62 -4.61 5.79
C VAL A 54 -16.65 -4.95 4.73
N GLU A 55 -17.03 -6.23 4.60
CA GLU A 55 -18.08 -6.66 3.66
C GLU A 55 -19.42 -5.95 3.92
N GLN A 56 -19.84 -5.86 5.19
CA GLN A 56 -21.07 -5.16 5.56
C GLN A 56 -21.00 -3.66 5.26
N LEU A 57 -19.87 -3.01 5.54
CA LEU A 57 -19.67 -1.59 5.25
C LEU A 57 -19.71 -1.33 3.74
N VAL A 58 -19.06 -2.18 2.94
CA VAL A 58 -19.09 -2.11 1.48
C VAL A 58 -20.53 -2.29 0.96
N GLU A 59 -21.29 -3.23 1.51
CA GLU A 59 -22.67 -3.44 1.08
C GLU A 59 -23.55 -2.23 1.42
N LYS A 60 -23.47 -1.69 2.64
CA LYS A 60 -24.17 -0.46 3.04
C LYS A 60 -23.78 0.74 2.17
N SER A 61 -22.50 0.85 1.80
CA SER A 61 -22.02 1.91 0.92
C SER A 61 -22.65 1.81 -0.48
N LYS A 62 -22.73 0.59 -1.03
CA LYS A 62 -23.42 0.32 -2.31
C LYS A 62 -24.92 0.60 -2.25
N GLU A 63 -25.57 0.26 -1.14
CA GLU A 63 -26.99 0.53 -0.91
C GLU A 63 -27.28 2.01 -0.63
N GLY A 64 -26.25 2.82 -0.36
CA GLY A 64 -26.38 4.22 0.03
C GLY A 64 -26.96 4.41 1.45
N THR A 65 -26.91 3.36 2.28
CA THR A 65 -27.42 3.34 3.65
C THR A 65 -26.33 3.53 4.71
N ILE A 66 -25.08 3.65 4.28
CA ILE A 66 -23.91 3.84 5.15
C ILE A 66 -23.97 5.19 5.88
N SER A 67 -23.66 5.19 7.18
CA SER A 67 -23.50 6.43 7.93
C SER A 67 -22.18 7.14 7.60
N VAL A 68 -22.05 8.40 8.02
CA VAL A 68 -20.78 9.14 7.87
C VAL A 68 -19.65 8.49 8.68
N GLU A 69 -19.96 7.98 9.87
CA GLU A 69 -18.99 7.28 10.73
C GLU A 69 -18.57 5.95 10.10
N GLU A 70 -19.53 5.21 9.55
CA GLU A 70 -19.28 3.94 8.87
C GLU A 70 -18.49 4.13 7.57
N GLN A 71 -18.71 5.24 6.85
CA GLN A 71 -17.92 5.58 5.67
C GLN A 71 -16.47 5.93 6.05
N SER A 72 -16.27 6.67 7.14
CA SER A 72 -14.92 6.93 7.67
C SER A 72 -14.22 5.64 8.08
N GLU A 73 -14.94 4.72 8.73
CA GLU A 73 -14.43 3.40 9.10
C GLU A 73 -14.04 2.59 7.85
N LEU A 74 -14.84 2.62 6.79
CA LEU A 74 -14.52 1.95 5.53
C LEU A 74 -13.31 2.58 4.83
N ASP A 75 -13.20 3.92 4.84
CA ASP A 75 -12.06 4.63 4.27
C ASP A 75 -10.76 4.28 5.01
N ASP A 76 -10.80 4.14 6.34
CA ASP A 76 -9.67 3.70 7.16
C ASP A 76 -9.21 2.27 6.79
N TYR A 77 -10.16 1.37 6.53
CA TYR A 77 -9.85 0.00 6.07
C TYR A 77 -9.20 -0.01 4.68
N LEU A 78 -9.63 0.87 3.76
CA LEU A 78 -9.12 0.95 2.39
C LEU A 78 -7.75 1.63 2.29
N GLN A 79 -7.34 2.40 3.30
CA GLN A 79 -6.02 3.04 3.33
C GLN A 79 -4.86 2.07 3.63
N LEU A 80 -5.18 0.83 4.04
CA LEU A 80 -4.22 -0.21 4.40
C LEU A 80 -3.75 -1.07 3.20
N GLU A 81 -4.23 -0.81 1.97
CA GLU A 81 -3.80 -1.49 0.72
C GLU A 81 -2.59 -0.84 0.04
#